data_AF-A0A2M9KRY7-F1
#
_entry.id   AF-A0A2M9KRY7-F1
#
_cell.length_a   1.000
_cell.length_b   1.000
_cell.length_c   1.000
_cell.angle_alpha   90.00
_cell.angle_beta   90.00
_cell.angle_gamma   90.00
#
_symmetry.space_group_name_H-M   'P 1'
#
loop_
_entity.id
_entity.type
_entity.pdbx_description
1 polymer ?
#
loop_
_entity_poly.entity_id
_entity_poly.type
_entity_poly.pdbx_seq_one_letter_code
_entity_poly.pdbx_strand_id
1 'polypeptide(L)'
;MTANIPRRTVLRRAIGVAAGAAIGSQLFAVPGHAATPAPDRDRLRELTRETREREARVREGAASKNGWDMEKVVDDRGHVYTRPVPGTPLGVQVRMGDVETVLVHVISRFHYEVDALREGDVVGWRAPASVRRNLAESNQASGTAVQIRPGSYPSGVRGGFYPLEVLTIRDILADCEGVVRWGGDDRVPDESLFYIDVAPDDRRIADVAWKFREWAFTPGRGAGSMTDPLQPERLQAAERLAGRQA
;
A
#
# COMPACT_ATOMS: atom_id res chain seq x y z
N MET A 1 9.96 30.10 -36.63
CA MET A 1 11.13 29.33 -37.09
C MET A 1 10.79 27.85 -36.96
N THR A 2 10.28 27.27 -38.04
CA THR A 2 9.86 25.86 -38.12
C THR A 2 10.59 25.25 -39.30
N ALA A 3 11.58 24.41 -39.03
CA ALA A 3 12.36 23.75 -40.06
C ALA A 3 11.73 22.39 -40.40
N ASN A 4 11.05 22.35 -41.55
CA ASN A 4 10.70 21.11 -42.24
C ASN A 4 11.92 20.63 -43.04
N ILE A 5 12.38 19.39 -42.80
CA ILE A 5 13.41 18.74 -43.63
C ILE A 5 12.74 17.70 -44.52
N PRO A 6 12.86 17.79 -45.86
CA PRO A 6 12.16 16.93 -46.81
C PRO A 6 12.90 15.62 -47.13
N ARG A 7 12.09 14.62 -47.47
CA ARG A 7 12.46 13.30 -47.99
C ARG A 7 13.02 13.42 -49.42
N ARG A 8 14.27 12.98 -49.65
CA ARG A 8 14.81 12.29 -50.85
C ARG A 8 16.35 12.30 -50.81
N THR A 9 16.97 11.42 -51.62
CA THR A 9 18.43 11.20 -51.83
C THR A 9 19.07 10.36 -50.71
N VAL A 10 19.78 9.23 -50.88
CA VAL A 10 20.50 8.56 -52.00
C VAL A 10 20.56 7.06 -51.62
N LEU A 11 19.97 6.15 -52.39
CA LEU A 11 20.55 5.41 -53.52
C LEU A 11 21.47 4.23 -53.14
N ARG A 12 20.96 3.02 -53.46
CA ARG A 12 21.63 1.88 -54.13
C ARG A 12 22.99 1.39 -53.60
N ARG A 13 22.99 0.12 -53.19
CA ARG A 13 23.82 -0.91 -53.84
C ARG A 13 23.01 -2.19 -54.05
N ALA A 14 22.71 -2.47 -55.30
CA ALA A 14 22.28 -3.76 -55.80
C ALA A 14 23.33 -4.22 -56.82
N ILE A 15 23.89 -5.41 -56.61
CA ILE A 15 24.53 -6.31 -57.59
C ILE A 15 24.25 -7.70 -57.01
N GLY A 16 23.61 -8.68 -57.63
CA GLY A 16 23.09 -8.84 -58.98
C GLY A 16 23.19 -10.32 -59.36
N VAL A 17 22.03 -10.98 -59.55
CA VAL A 17 21.68 -12.04 -60.55
C VAL A 17 22.47 -13.38 -60.42
N ALA A 18 21.94 -14.61 -60.49
CA ALA A 18 20.81 -15.30 -61.17
C ALA A 18 20.71 -16.71 -60.51
N ALA A 19 19.76 -17.62 -60.73
CA ALA A 19 18.50 -17.74 -61.45
C ALA A 19 17.89 -19.07 -60.95
N GLY A 20 16.56 -19.15 -60.82
CA GLY A 20 15.89 -20.38 -60.43
C GLY A 20 14.43 -20.14 -60.10
N ALA A 21 13.60 -20.04 -61.13
CA ALA A 21 12.15 -19.98 -61.00
C ALA A 21 11.62 -21.36 -60.59
N ALA A 22 11.10 -21.47 -59.37
CA ALA A 22 10.11 -22.47 -59.01
C ALA A 22 9.00 -21.75 -58.24
N ILE A 23 7.85 -21.63 -58.89
CA ILE A 23 6.60 -21.14 -58.32
C ILE A 23 6.22 -22.12 -57.20
N GLY A 24 6.25 -21.64 -55.96
CA GLY A 24 5.86 -22.43 -54.80
C GLY A 24 5.53 -21.50 -53.66
N SER A 25 4.25 -21.44 -53.30
CA SER A 25 3.67 -20.69 -52.20
C SER A 25 4.46 -20.93 -50.90
N GLN A 26 5.43 -20.06 -50.59
CA GLN A 26 6.11 -20.11 -49.30
C GLN A 26 5.20 -19.44 -48.28
N LEU A 27 4.32 -20.27 -47.73
CA LEU A 27 3.68 -20.07 -46.45
C LEU A 27 4.67 -19.42 -45.50
N PHE A 28 4.26 -18.33 -44.85
CA PHE A 28 4.93 -17.78 -43.69
C PHE A 28 5.09 -18.89 -42.65
N ALA A 29 6.23 -19.58 -42.66
CA ALA A 29 6.60 -20.52 -41.63
C ALA A 29 6.99 -19.68 -40.40
N VAL A 30 5.98 -19.34 -39.59
CA VAL A 30 6.22 -19.00 -38.19
C VAL A 30 7.02 -20.17 -37.62
N PRO A 31 8.19 -19.95 -36.97
CA PRO A 31 8.90 -21.04 -36.33
C PRO A 31 7.91 -21.69 -35.36
N GLY A 32 7.56 -22.95 -35.65
CA GLY A 32 6.70 -23.74 -34.80
C GLY A 32 7.32 -23.71 -33.41
N HIS A 33 6.60 -23.13 -32.44
CA HIS A 33 6.99 -23.24 -31.06
C HIS A 33 6.98 -24.74 -30.77
N ALA A 34 8.18 -25.34 -30.63
CA ALA A 34 8.29 -26.69 -30.11
C ALA A 34 7.48 -26.74 -28.82
N ALA A 35 6.58 -27.71 -28.70
CA ALA A 35 5.81 -27.93 -27.49
C ALA A 35 6.80 -27.90 -26.32
N THR A 36 6.66 -26.91 -25.44
CA THR A 36 7.46 -26.84 -24.22
C THR A 36 7.35 -28.19 -23.54
N PRO A 37 8.48 -28.85 -23.18
CA PRO A 37 8.41 -30.10 -22.43
C PRO A 37 7.46 -29.91 -21.26
N ALA A 38 6.53 -30.85 -21.07
CA ALA A 38 5.63 -30.81 -19.92
C ALA A 38 6.50 -30.61 -18.66
N PRO A 39 6.17 -29.64 -17.79
CA PRO A 39 7.05 -29.28 -16.70
C PRO A 39 7.28 -30.50 -15.80
N ASP A 40 8.56 -30.75 -15.51
CA ASP A 40 8.98 -31.87 -14.67
C ASP A 40 8.25 -31.81 -13.32
N ARG A 41 7.42 -32.82 -13.07
CA ARG A 41 6.54 -32.88 -11.88
C ARG A 41 7.34 -32.96 -10.59
N ASP A 42 8.49 -33.62 -10.58
CA ASP A 42 9.30 -33.76 -9.37
C ASP A 42 10.04 -32.47 -9.07
N ARG A 43 10.53 -31.78 -10.11
CA ARG A 43 11.06 -30.42 -9.98
C ARG A 43 9.99 -29.43 -9.48
N LEU A 44 8.76 -29.49 -9.98
CA LEU A 44 7.66 -28.65 -9.49
C LEU A 44 7.35 -28.92 -8.01
N ARG A 45 7.37 -30.18 -7.57
CA ARG A 45 7.17 -30.55 -6.16
C ARG A 45 8.27 -30.00 -5.27
N GLU A 46 9.52 -30.11 -5.70
CA GLU A 46 10.67 -29.58 -4.98
C GLU A 46 10.58 -28.05 -4.84
N LEU A 47 10.33 -27.33 -5.94
CA LEU A 47 10.13 -25.88 -5.92
C LEU A 47 8.97 -25.45 -5.01
N THR A 48 7.88 -26.23 -4.99
CA THR A 48 6.74 -25.97 -4.10
C THR A 48 7.12 -26.17 -2.64
N ARG A 49 7.87 -27.24 -2.32
CA ARG A 49 8.38 -27.50 -0.95
C ARG A 49 9.30 -26.36 -0.50
N GLU A 50 10.27 -25.99 -1.32
CA GLU A 50 11.20 -24.89 -1.01
C GLU A 50 10.47 -23.55 -0.82
N THR A 51 9.45 -23.27 -1.64
CA THR A 51 8.62 -22.06 -1.48
C THR A 51 7.87 -22.10 -0.16
N ARG A 52 7.25 -23.22 0.20
CA ARG A 52 6.54 -23.37 1.48
C ARG A 52 7.46 -23.22 2.69
N GLU A 53 8.66 -23.79 2.63
CA GLU A 53 9.66 -23.65 3.69
C GLU A 53 10.14 -22.20 3.83
N ARG A 54 10.28 -21.48 2.71
CA ARG A 54 10.57 -20.04 2.72
C ARG A 54 9.41 -19.24 3.34
N GLU A 55 8.18 -19.52 2.93
CA GLU A 55 6.99 -18.86 3.47
C GLU A 55 6.81 -19.14 4.96
N ALA A 56 7.06 -20.36 5.44
CA ALA A 56 6.95 -20.71 6.87
C ALA A 56 7.95 -19.97 7.77
N ARG A 57 9.09 -19.54 7.21
CA ARG A 57 10.08 -18.70 7.92
C ARG A 57 9.61 -17.26 8.08
N VAL A 58 8.87 -16.76 7.09
CA VAL A 58 8.39 -15.37 7.06
C VAL A 58 7.04 -15.24 7.76
N ARG A 59 6.07 -16.09 7.40
CA ARG A 59 4.69 -16.02 7.86
C ARG A 59 4.52 -16.72 9.21
N GLU A 60 3.60 -16.19 10.00
CA GLU A 60 3.15 -16.82 11.24
C GLU A 60 2.23 -18.01 10.96
N GLY A 61 1.51 -18.00 9.83
CA GLY A 61 0.46 -18.98 9.51
C GLY A 61 -0.88 -18.67 10.15
N ALA A 62 -1.08 -17.43 10.62
CA ALA A 62 -2.32 -16.95 11.19
C ALA A 62 -2.58 -15.51 10.76
N ALA A 63 -3.85 -15.17 10.60
CA ALA A 63 -4.30 -13.85 10.22
C ALA A 63 -4.47 -12.92 11.43
N SER A 64 -4.25 -11.62 11.23
CA SER A 64 -4.64 -10.55 12.15
C SER A 64 -6.15 -10.36 12.17
N LYS A 65 -6.63 -9.51 13.10
CA LYS A 65 -8.07 -9.25 13.28
C LYS A 65 -8.77 -8.83 11.99
N ASN A 66 -8.10 -8.06 11.12
CA ASN A 66 -8.62 -7.64 9.82
C ASN A 66 -8.41 -8.67 8.68
N GLY A 67 -7.96 -9.89 8.97
CA GLY A 67 -7.85 -10.98 8.00
C GLY A 67 -6.55 -11.02 7.19
N TRP A 68 -5.57 -10.16 7.50
CA TRP A 68 -4.27 -10.14 6.80
C TRP A 68 -3.26 -11.11 7.43
N ASP A 69 -2.44 -11.75 6.60
CA ASP A 69 -1.39 -12.66 7.08
C ASP A 69 -0.36 -11.93 7.96
N MET A 70 -0.15 -12.44 9.17
CA MET A 70 0.91 -11.96 10.06
C MET A 70 2.29 -12.47 9.62
N GLU A 71 3.30 -11.63 9.82
CA GLU A 71 4.70 -11.93 9.49
C GLU A 71 5.57 -11.85 10.74
N LYS A 72 6.55 -12.76 10.83
CA LYS A 72 7.54 -12.88 11.91
C LYS A 72 8.76 -11.99 11.71
N VAL A 73 9.00 -11.59 10.46
CA VAL A 73 10.19 -10.84 10.02
C VAL A 73 9.77 -9.55 9.36
N VAL A 74 10.64 -8.55 9.42
CA VAL A 74 10.51 -7.26 8.74
C VAL A 74 11.81 -6.99 8.00
N ASP A 75 11.71 -6.28 6.88
CA ASP A 75 12.86 -5.91 6.04
C ASP A 75 13.63 -7.11 5.45
N ASP A 76 13.04 -8.31 5.50
CA ASP A 76 13.63 -9.53 4.95
C ASP A 76 12.55 -10.45 4.35
N ARG A 77 12.58 -10.61 3.02
CA ARG A 77 11.84 -11.62 2.23
C ARG A 77 10.31 -11.68 2.42
N GLY A 78 9.72 -10.83 3.28
CA GLY A 78 8.30 -10.72 3.53
C GLY A 78 7.63 -9.61 2.73
N HIS A 79 6.52 -9.12 3.24
CA HIS A 79 5.79 -7.99 2.68
C HIS A 79 5.85 -6.76 3.59
N VAL A 80 6.32 -6.89 4.84
CA VAL A 80 6.49 -5.77 5.75
C VAL A 80 7.90 -5.20 5.65
N TYR A 81 8.00 -3.91 5.32
CA TYR A 81 9.26 -3.19 5.16
C TYR A 81 9.19 -1.82 5.82
N THR A 82 10.35 -1.28 6.19
CA THR A 82 10.53 0.10 6.61
C THR A 82 10.32 1.01 5.40
N ARG A 83 9.30 1.87 5.47
CA ARG A 83 8.90 2.80 4.42
C ARG A 83 9.10 4.24 4.89
N PRO A 84 9.74 5.10 4.08
CA PRO A 84 9.87 6.50 4.43
C PRO A 84 8.50 7.19 4.40
N VAL A 85 8.30 8.16 5.27
CA VAL A 85 7.12 9.05 5.24
C VAL A 85 7.56 10.38 4.61
N PRO A 86 7.23 10.65 3.34
CA PRO A 86 7.72 11.83 2.62
C PRO A 86 7.39 13.13 3.37
N GLY A 87 8.36 14.04 3.40
CA GLY A 87 8.24 15.32 4.09
C GLY A 87 8.54 15.28 5.60
N THR A 88 8.89 14.12 6.15
CA THR A 88 9.22 13.91 7.56
C THR A 88 10.54 13.12 7.69
N PRO A 89 11.21 13.12 8.87
CA PRO A 89 12.37 12.27 9.10
C PRO A 89 12.00 10.80 9.42
N LEU A 90 10.73 10.41 9.30
CA LEU A 90 10.24 9.13 9.80
C LEU A 90 10.42 7.99 8.79
N GLY A 91 10.77 6.82 9.31
CA GLY A 91 10.60 5.52 8.65
C GLY A 91 9.64 4.66 9.48
N VAL A 92 8.65 4.04 8.83
CA VAL A 92 7.64 3.21 9.49
C VAL A 92 7.60 1.81 8.88
N GLN A 93 7.59 0.79 9.72
CA GLN A 93 7.48 -0.60 9.29
C GLN A 93 6.02 -0.95 8.98
N VAL A 94 5.68 -1.04 7.69
CA VAL A 94 4.32 -1.34 7.22
C VAL A 94 4.35 -2.32 6.05
N ARG A 95 3.21 -2.96 5.79
CA ARG A 95 3.04 -3.81 4.62
C ARG A 95 3.12 -2.97 3.34
N MET A 96 3.97 -3.39 2.42
CA MET A 96 4.19 -2.73 1.13
C MET A 96 2.92 -2.67 0.27
N GLY A 97 2.89 -1.72 -0.67
CA GLY A 97 1.85 -1.60 -1.69
C GLY A 97 0.76 -0.60 -1.31
N ASP A 98 -0.50 -1.00 -1.47
CA ASP A 98 -1.63 -0.10 -1.21
C ASP A 98 -1.78 0.21 0.28
N VAL A 99 -1.50 -0.75 1.16
CA VAL A 99 -1.47 -0.54 2.63
C VAL A 99 -0.48 0.55 3.01
N GLU A 100 0.76 0.46 2.53
CA GLU A 100 1.79 1.49 2.73
C GLU A 100 1.28 2.85 2.28
N THR A 101 0.74 2.95 1.06
CA THR A 101 0.28 4.23 0.50
C THR A 101 -0.76 4.90 1.40
N VAL A 102 -1.72 4.11 1.90
CA VAL A 102 -2.79 4.59 2.77
C VAL A 102 -2.27 4.99 4.16
N LEU A 103 -1.49 4.13 4.82
CA LEU A 103 -1.00 4.40 6.18
C LEU A 103 0.03 5.54 6.21
N VAL A 104 0.90 5.64 5.19
CA VAL A 104 1.83 6.77 5.04
C VAL A 104 1.05 8.08 4.87
N HIS A 105 -0.04 8.09 4.09
CA HIS A 105 -0.89 9.27 3.96
C HIS A 105 -1.48 9.71 5.31
N VAL A 106 -1.99 8.77 6.11
CA VAL A 106 -2.51 9.06 7.46
C VAL A 106 -1.43 9.68 8.35
N ILE A 107 -0.22 9.09 8.38
CA ILE A 107 0.88 9.60 9.19
C ILE A 107 1.31 11.00 8.72
N SER A 108 1.44 11.22 7.41
CA SER A 108 1.82 12.52 6.85
C SER A 108 0.78 13.60 7.20
N ARG A 109 -0.52 13.32 7.05
CA ARG A 109 -1.58 14.27 7.43
C ARG A 109 -1.57 14.55 8.93
N PHE A 110 -1.41 13.51 9.76
CA PHE A 110 -1.29 13.69 11.20
C PHE A 110 -0.12 14.61 11.56
N HIS A 111 1.05 14.37 10.95
CA HIS A 111 2.26 15.18 11.18
C HIS A 111 2.06 16.66 10.86
N TYR A 112 1.37 16.99 9.78
CA TYR A 112 1.20 18.38 9.34
C TYR A 112 0.01 19.09 9.99
N GLU A 113 -1.02 18.36 10.41
CA GLU A 113 -2.33 18.96 10.73
C GLU A 113 -2.80 18.68 12.15
N VAL A 114 -2.20 17.71 12.84
CA VAL A 114 -2.51 17.39 14.24
C VAL A 114 -1.33 17.75 15.13
N ASP A 115 -0.21 17.04 15.01
CA ASP A 115 1.01 17.33 15.78
C ASP A 115 2.26 16.83 15.05
N ALA A 116 3.33 17.62 15.13
CA ALA A 116 4.59 17.36 14.45
C ALA A 116 5.33 16.17 15.06
N LEU A 117 5.26 15.04 14.37
CA LEU A 117 5.91 13.78 14.74
C LEU A 117 7.43 13.78 14.60
N ARG A 118 8.10 13.11 15.54
CA ARG A 118 9.56 12.90 15.63
C ARG A 118 9.91 11.43 15.48
N GLU A 119 11.19 11.15 15.29
CA GLU A 119 11.68 9.77 15.27
C GLU A 119 11.28 9.03 16.55
N GLY A 120 10.73 7.82 16.40
CA GLY A 120 10.19 7.02 17.50
C GLY A 120 8.73 7.30 17.88
N ASP A 121 8.12 8.37 17.36
CA ASP A 121 6.71 8.65 17.65
C ASP A 121 5.74 7.72 16.93
N VAL A 122 6.16 7.06 15.84
CA VAL A 122 5.31 6.13 15.08
C VAL A 122 5.83 4.72 15.22
N VAL A 123 4.98 3.82 15.70
CA VAL A 123 5.26 2.38 15.82
C VAL A 123 4.39 1.63 14.82
N GLY A 124 5.02 1.10 13.79
CA GLY A 124 4.37 0.24 12.79
C GLY A 124 4.27 -1.20 13.26
N TRP A 125 4.99 -2.09 12.58
CA TRP A 125 4.96 -3.53 12.85
C TRP A 125 5.40 -3.90 14.27
N ARG A 126 4.79 -4.97 14.78
CA ARG A 126 5.16 -5.65 16.02
C ARG A 126 5.18 -7.15 15.79
N ALA A 127 6.11 -7.84 16.45
CA ALA A 127 6.18 -9.29 16.37
C ALA A 127 4.85 -9.95 16.75
N PRO A 128 4.41 -11.03 16.05
CA PRO A 128 3.16 -11.72 16.37
C PRO A 128 3.05 -12.17 17.84
N ALA A 129 4.17 -12.48 18.48
CA ALA A 129 4.23 -12.89 19.88
C ALA A 129 4.02 -11.73 20.89
N SER A 130 4.17 -10.46 20.48
CA SER A 130 4.01 -9.30 21.36
C SER A 130 2.62 -8.64 21.27
N VAL A 131 1.72 -9.18 20.45
CA VAL A 131 0.36 -8.67 20.24
C VAL A 131 -0.70 -9.70 20.58
N ARG A 132 -1.87 -9.26 21.05
CA ARG A 132 -3.02 -10.15 21.29
C ARG A 132 -3.82 -10.30 20.00
N ARG A 133 -3.83 -11.52 19.45
CA ARG A 133 -4.45 -11.85 18.15
C ARG A 133 -5.91 -11.38 17.98
N ASN A 134 -6.70 -11.38 19.06
CA ASN A 134 -8.13 -11.03 18.99
C ASN A 134 -8.41 -9.51 19.07
N LEU A 135 -7.37 -8.69 19.23
CA LEU A 135 -7.48 -7.24 19.35
C LEU A 135 -7.00 -6.52 18.09
N ALA A 136 -7.38 -5.25 17.93
CA ALA A 136 -6.98 -4.44 16.77
C ALA A 136 -5.45 -4.24 16.69
N GLU A 137 -4.75 -4.23 17.84
CA GLU A 137 -3.27 -4.19 17.89
C GLU A 137 -2.61 -5.34 17.11
N SER A 138 -3.30 -6.48 16.91
CA SER A 138 -2.79 -7.60 16.11
C SER A 138 -2.53 -7.23 14.65
N ASN A 139 -3.19 -6.19 14.13
CA ASN A 139 -2.98 -5.70 12.77
C ASN A 139 -1.58 -5.09 12.58
N GLN A 140 -0.86 -4.75 13.66
CA GLN A 140 0.56 -4.38 13.57
C GLN A 140 1.41 -5.58 13.13
N ALA A 141 1.07 -6.81 13.53
CA ALA A 141 1.84 -8.00 13.15
C ALA A 141 1.69 -8.41 11.68
N SER A 142 0.66 -7.92 10.98
CA SER A 142 0.52 -8.05 9.53
C SER A 142 1.02 -6.81 8.76
N GLY A 143 1.54 -5.81 9.47
CA GLY A 143 1.98 -4.53 8.91
C GLY A 143 0.83 -3.63 8.43
N THR A 144 -0.39 -3.85 8.90
CA THR A 144 -1.61 -3.16 8.46
C THR A 144 -2.18 -2.20 9.51
N ALA A 145 -1.37 -1.86 10.52
CA ALA A 145 -1.69 -0.86 11.52
C ALA A 145 -0.44 -0.11 11.97
N VAL A 146 -0.66 1.11 12.45
CA VAL A 146 0.36 1.96 13.06
C VAL A 146 -0.20 2.56 14.35
N GLN A 147 0.67 2.74 15.34
CA GLN A 147 0.38 3.53 16.52
C GLN A 147 1.16 4.85 16.44
N ILE A 148 0.46 5.97 16.56
CA ILE A 148 1.04 7.31 16.60
C ILE A 148 1.06 7.79 18.05
N ARG A 149 2.25 8.09 18.57
CA ARG A 149 2.55 8.49 19.94
C ARG A 149 1.89 7.59 21.01
N PRO A 150 2.15 6.27 21.00
CA PRO A 150 1.53 5.35 21.96
C PRO A 150 1.81 5.67 23.43
N GLY A 151 2.91 6.38 23.74
CA GLY A 151 3.19 6.87 25.09
C GLY A 151 2.33 8.05 25.54
N SER A 152 1.78 8.83 24.59
CA SER A 152 0.87 9.94 24.86
C SER A 152 -0.60 9.51 24.89
N TYR A 153 -0.93 8.44 24.16
CA TYR A 153 -2.29 7.92 24.02
C TYR A 153 -2.37 6.45 24.43
N PRO A 154 -2.32 6.14 25.73
CA PRO A 154 -2.32 4.76 26.21
C PRO A 154 -3.68 4.07 25.96
N SER A 155 -3.62 2.77 25.65
CA SER A 155 -4.81 1.95 25.45
C SER A 155 -5.72 1.93 26.70
N GLY A 156 -7.03 1.99 26.48
CA GLY A 156 -8.08 2.07 27.49
C GLY A 156 -8.46 3.50 27.89
N VAL A 157 -7.76 4.53 27.41
CA VAL A 157 -7.99 5.95 27.76
C VAL A 157 -8.57 6.71 26.57
N ARG A 158 -9.46 7.67 26.85
CA ARG A 158 -10.05 8.61 25.88
C ARG A 158 -9.73 10.05 26.26
N GLY A 159 -9.82 10.95 25.29
CA GLY A 159 -9.69 12.38 25.51
C GLY A 159 -8.25 12.87 25.53
N GLY A 160 -7.34 12.14 24.87
CA GLY A 160 -5.96 12.60 24.66
C GLY A 160 -5.86 13.70 23.60
N PHE A 161 -6.83 13.79 22.69
CA PHE A 161 -6.89 14.82 21.65
C PHE A 161 -7.82 15.98 22.02
N TYR A 162 -7.44 17.19 21.63
CA TYR A 162 -8.31 18.36 21.68
C TYR A 162 -9.45 18.24 20.65
N PRO A 163 -10.59 18.93 20.85
CA PRO A 163 -11.73 18.82 19.95
C PRO A 163 -11.41 19.10 18.48
N LEU A 164 -10.56 20.10 18.20
CA LEU A 164 -10.15 20.43 16.83
C LEU A 164 -9.25 19.35 16.21
N GLU A 165 -8.35 18.76 17.01
CA GLU A 165 -7.51 17.64 16.56
C GLU A 165 -8.36 16.42 16.23
N VAL A 166 -9.39 16.14 17.04
CA VAL A 166 -10.36 15.07 16.73
C VAL A 166 -11.05 15.36 15.40
N LEU A 167 -11.49 16.60 15.13
CA LEU A 167 -12.09 16.95 13.84
C LEU A 167 -11.12 16.72 12.68
N THR A 168 -9.85 17.11 12.82
CA THR A 168 -8.81 16.83 11.82
C THR A 168 -8.60 15.32 11.64
N ILE A 169 -8.57 14.52 12.71
CA ILE A 169 -8.48 13.06 12.62
C ILE A 169 -9.67 12.48 11.85
N ARG A 170 -10.89 12.94 12.15
CA ARG A 170 -12.10 12.51 11.43
C ARG A 170 -12.03 12.84 9.95
N ASP A 171 -11.49 14.00 9.64
CA ASP A 171 -11.29 14.47 8.29
C ASP A 171 -10.29 13.59 7.51
N ILE A 172 -9.17 13.23 8.14
CA ILE A 172 -8.19 12.27 7.59
C ILE A 172 -8.84 10.90 7.33
N LEU A 173 -9.67 10.41 8.26
CA LEU A 173 -10.37 9.14 8.09
C LEU A 173 -11.40 9.21 6.94
N ALA A 174 -12.07 10.35 6.78
CA ALA A 174 -13.01 10.59 5.67
C ALA A 174 -12.32 10.48 4.32
N ASP A 175 -11.10 11.03 4.19
CA ASP A 175 -10.26 10.86 3.00
C ASP A 175 -9.89 9.38 2.76
N CYS A 176 -9.87 8.54 3.79
CA CYS A 176 -9.62 7.10 3.66
C CYS A 176 -10.89 6.29 3.28
N GLU A 177 -12.05 6.93 3.15
CA GLU A 177 -13.30 6.33 2.64
C GLU A 177 -13.75 5.03 3.35
N GLY A 178 -13.35 4.85 4.61
CA GLY A 178 -13.63 3.65 5.41
C GLY A 178 -12.68 2.48 5.18
N VAL A 179 -11.55 2.70 4.51
CA VAL A 179 -10.42 1.75 4.44
C VAL A 179 -9.62 1.75 5.74
N VAL A 180 -9.58 2.89 6.45
CA VAL A 180 -8.89 3.04 7.73
C VAL A 180 -9.91 3.25 8.84
N ARG A 181 -9.64 2.66 9.99
CA ARG A 181 -10.36 2.86 11.24
C ARG A 181 -9.41 3.39 12.32
N TRP A 182 -9.95 4.22 13.21
CA TRP A 182 -9.25 4.73 14.38
C TRP A 182 -9.64 3.96 15.63
N GLY A 183 -8.64 3.45 16.35
CA GLY A 183 -8.82 2.68 17.58
C GLY A 183 -9.44 3.50 18.72
N GLY A 184 -9.42 4.83 18.63
CA GLY A 184 -10.19 5.70 19.53
C GLY A 184 -11.68 5.39 19.50
N ASP A 185 -12.23 4.86 18.42
CA ASP A 185 -13.65 4.48 18.33
C ASP A 185 -13.96 3.07 18.83
N ASP A 186 -12.94 2.27 19.13
CA ASP A 186 -13.15 0.91 19.57
C ASP A 186 -13.73 0.87 20.99
N ARG A 187 -14.43 -0.23 21.30
CA ARG A 187 -15.03 -0.45 22.62
C ARG A 187 -14.01 -0.31 23.75
N VAL A 188 -12.79 -0.81 23.53
CA VAL A 188 -11.62 -0.49 24.35
C VAL A 188 -10.80 0.50 23.53
N PRO A 189 -10.83 1.79 23.88
CA PRO A 189 -10.26 2.84 23.06
C PRO A 189 -8.73 2.73 23.02
N ASP A 190 -8.15 2.89 21.85
CA ASP A 190 -6.72 3.13 21.66
C ASP A 190 -6.56 4.29 20.69
N GLU A 191 -6.49 5.51 21.23
CA GLU A 191 -6.41 6.74 20.45
C GLU A 191 -5.09 6.85 19.66
N SER A 192 -4.06 6.06 19.99
CA SER A 192 -2.83 5.99 19.18
C SER A 192 -3.01 5.16 17.90
N LEU A 193 -3.97 4.24 17.86
CA LEU A 193 -4.01 3.17 16.87
C LEU A 193 -4.81 3.55 15.62
N PHE A 194 -4.20 3.37 14.45
CA PHE A 194 -4.83 3.48 13.14
C PHE A 194 -4.60 2.19 12.36
N TYR A 195 -5.64 1.60 11.79
CA TYR A 195 -5.53 0.30 11.13
C TYR A 195 -6.43 0.16 9.91
N ILE A 196 -6.01 -0.69 8.97
CA ILE A 196 -6.79 -1.08 7.81
C ILE A 196 -8.01 -1.89 8.27
N ASP A 197 -9.21 -1.45 7.90
CA ASP A 197 -10.52 -1.98 8.31
C ASP A 197 -11.18 -2.83 7.20
N VAL A 198 -10.40 -3.24 6.20
CA VAL A 198 -10.86 -4.05 5.08
C VAL A 198 -9.98 -5.29 4.89
N ALA A 199 -10.58 -6.33 4.30
CA ALA A 199 -9.88 -7.57 3.99
C ALA A 199 -8.86 -7.38 2.85
N PRO A 200 -7.87 -8.29 2.70
CA PRO A 200 -6.81 -8.19 1.67
C PRO A 200 -7.31 -8.10 0.22
N ASP A 201 -8.49 -8.62 -0.06
CA ASP A 201 -9.11 -8.69 -1.39
C ASP A 201 -10.14 -7.57 -1.65
N ASP A 202 -10.36 -6.68 -0.68
CA ASP A 202 -11.30 -5.58 -0.82
C ASP A 202 -10.74 -4.50 -1.75
N ARG A 203 -11.46 -4.22 -2.84
CA ARG A 203 -11.05 -3.25 -3.86
C ARG A 203 -10.90 -1.82 -3.34
N ARG A 204 -11.59 -1.47 -2.25
CA ARG A 204 -11.55 -0.10 -1.69
C ARG A 204 -10.14 0.34 -1.32
N ILE A 205 -9.28 -0.58 -0.85
CA ILE A 205 -7.88 -0.21 -0.52
C ILE A 205 -7.11 0.24 -1.77
N ALA A 206 -7.31 -0.45 -2.89
CA ALA A 206 -6.66 -0.11 -4.15
C ALA A 206 -7.17 1.21 -4.72
N ASP A 207 -8.48 1.47 -4.62
CA ASP A 207 -9.10 2.71 -5.09
C ASP A 207 -8.61 3.92 -4.27
N VAL A 208 -8.58 3.82 -2.94
CA VAL A 208 -8.06 4.88 -2.06
C VAL A 208 -6.56 5.09 -2.27
N ALA A 209 -5.78 4.02 -2.40
CA ALA A 209 -4.35 4.12 -2.67
C ALA A 209 -4.07 4.77 -4.04
N TRP A 210 -4.88 4.45 -5.06
CA TRP A 210 -4.79 5.13 -6.36
C TRP A 210 -5.05 6.63 -6.21
N LYS A 211 -6.10 7.02 -5.48
CA LYS A 211 -6.44 8.42 -5.22
C LYS A 211 -5.29 9.17 -4.55
N PHE A 212 -4.67 8.57 -3.54
CA PHE A 212 -3.54 9.20 -2.85
C PHE A 212 -2.29 9.30 -3.73
N ARG A 213 -2.04 8.32 -4.60
CA ARG A 213 -0.97 8.44 -5.62
C ARG A 213 -1.24 9.59 -6.57
N GLU A 214 -2.48 9.75 -7.06
CA GLU A 214 -2.85 10.90 -7.91
C GLU A 214 -2.61 12.24 -7.18
N TRP A 215 -3.01 12.33 -5.90
CA TRP A 215 -2.80 13.52 -5.09
C TRP A 215 -1.32 13.84 -4.90
N ALA A 216 -0.45 12.83 -4.72
CA ALA A 216 0.98 13.02 -4.57
C ALA A 216 1.64 13.69 -5.79
N PHE A 217 1.05 13.56 -6.99
CA PHE A 217 1.52 14.20 -8.22
C PHE A 217 0.72 15.46 -8.59
N THR A 218 -0.28 15.85 -7.80
CA THR A 218 -1.15 17.00 -8.06
C THR A 218 -0.85 18.14 -7.08
N PRO A 219 -0.28 19.26 -7.53
CA PRO A 219 0.00 20.41 -6.66
C PRO A 219 -1.26 20.89 -5.92
N GLY A 220 -1.13 21.14 -4.62
CA GLY A 220 -2.23 21.61 -3.77
C GLY A 220 -3.21 20.53 -3.31
N ARG A 221 -2.91 19.24 -3.54
CA ARG A 221 -3.67 18.10 -3.01
C ARG A 221 -2.82 17.28 -2.05
N GLY A 222 -3.47 16.45 -1.22
CA GLY A 222 -2.80 15.51 -0.33
C GLY A 222 -2.35 16.12 1.01
N ALA A 223 -1.41 15.43 1.66
CA ALA A 223 -0.93 15.80 2.99
C ALA A 223 -0.23 17.18 3.00
N GLY A 224 -0.55 18.01 4.00
CA GLY A 224 0.03 19.35 4.12
C GLY A 224 -0.54 20.38 3.14
N SER A 225 -1.57 20.03 2.35
CA SER A 225 -2.37 21.02 1.61
C SER A 225 -3.23 21.82 2.58
N MET A 226 -3.43 23.13 2.34
CA MET A 226 -4.30 23.98 3.15
C MET A 226 -5.77 23.57 2.95
N THR A 227 -6.17 22.49 3.62
CA THR A 227 -7.53 22.00 3.65
C THR A 227 -8.16 22.41 4.98
N ASP A 228 -9.33 23.04 4.93
CA ASP A 228 -10.09 23.38 6.13
C ASP A 228 -11.01 22.21 6.52
N PRO A 229 -10.76 21.51 7.65
CA PRO A 229 -11.60 20.41 8.10
C PRO A 229 -13.00 20.86 8.55
N LEU A 230 -13.21 22.16 8.77
CA LEU A 230 -14.51 22.73 9.16
C LEU A 230 -15.43 23.00 7.97
N GLN A 231 -14.99 22.73 6.74
CA GLN A 231 -15.85 22.83 5.57
C GLN A 231 -17.06 21.89 5.73
N PRO A 232 -18.30 22.37 5.47
CA PRO A 232 -19.52 21.58 5.74
C PRO A 232 -19.53 20.21 5.04
N GLU A 233 -19.04 20.12 3.81
CA GLU A 233 -18.98 18.86 3.06
C GLU A 233 -18.06 17.84 3.72
N ARG A 234 -16.93 18.29 4.28
CA ARG A 234 -15.93 17.45 4.95
C ARG A 234 -16.44 16.97 6.30
N LEU A 235 -17.03 17.86 7.09
CA LEU A 235 -17.69 17.50 8.35
C LEU A 235 -18.77 16.44 8.12
N GLN A 236 -19.63 16.62 7.12
CA GLN A 236 -20.66 15.64 6.80
C GLN A 236 -20.06 14.30 6.33
N ALA A 237 -18.97 14.31 5.56
CA ALA A 237 -18.29 13.08 5.14
C ALA A 237 -17.70 12.32 6.34
N ALA A 238 -17.07 13.04 7.27
CA ALA A 238 -16.57 12.54 8.53
C ALA A 238 -17.66 11.94 9.41
N GLU A 239 -18.78 12.65 9.61
CA GLU A 239 -19.93 12.17 10.39
C GLU A 239 -20.56 10.92 9.77
N ARG A 240 -20.76 10.91 8.45
CA ARG A 240 -21.27 9.72 7.74
C ARG A 240 -20.34 8.53 7.88
N LEU A 241 -19.02 8.75 7.84
CA LEU A 241 -18.07 7.67 8.03
C LEU A 241 -18.11 7.14 9.47
N ALA A 242 -18.06 8.04 10.46
CA ALA A 242 -18.14 7.67 11.87
C ALA A 242 -19.40 6.86 12.17
N GLY A 243 -20.56 7.26 11.62
CA GLY A 243 -21.82 6.51 11.77
C GLY A 243 -21.81 5.12 11.11
N ARG A 244 -21.03 4.93 10.03
CA ARG A 244 -20.86 3.60 9.39
C ARG A 244 -19.91 2.68 10.17
N GLN A 245 -19.00 3.25 10.95
CA GLN A 245 -18.00 2.55 11.73
C GLN A 245 -18.37 2.45 13.23
N ALA A 246 -19.47 3.04 13.67
CA ALA A 246 -19.94 2.95 15.05
C ALA A 246 -20.39 1.54 15.43
#